data_AF-A0A2D8CGJ9-F1
#
_entry.id   AF-A0A2D8CGJ9-F1
#
_cell.length_a   1.000
_cell.length_b   1.000
_cell.length_c   1.000
_cell.angle_alpha   90.00
_cell.angle_beta   90.00
_cell.angle_gamma   90.00
#
_symmetry.space_group_name_H-M   'P 1'
#
loop_
_entity.id
_entity.type
_entity.pdbx_description
1 polymer ?
#
loop_
_entity_poly.entity_id
_entity_poly.type
_entity_poly.pdbx_seq_one_letter_code
_entity_poly.pdbx_strand_id
1 'polypeptide(L)'
;MKYYHITDRDILLVEKILGEGLKANDEGQIFLFENVAFKVNDVVNKVSDHIAVNQVYLDEYAILEIDSKGFKTELIQDNVGEFSARWQWILEQDSIDPEYIELHGIAEANYKPPFYK
;
A
#
# COMPACT_ATOMS: atom_id res chain seq x y z
N MET A 1 6.40 6.91 12.61
CA MET A 1 5.64 7.45 11.46
C MET A 1 4.79 6.31 10.92
N LYS A 2 3.66 6.60 10.27
CA LYS A 2 2.78 5.54 9.77
C LYS A 2 2.86 5.49 8.25
N TYR A 3 2.92 4.27 7.72
CA TYR A 3 2.86 3.94 6.30
C TYR A 3 1.76 2.92 6.09
N TYR A 4 1.44 2.62 4.83
CA TYR A 4 0.31 1.78 4.50
C TYR A 4 0.68 0.73 3.46
N HIS A 5 0.01 -0.42 3.51
CA HIS A 5 0.11 -1.49 2.54
C HIS A 5 -1.30 -1.89 2.10
N ILE A 6 -1.48 -2.26 0.83
CA ILE A 6 -2.73 -2.85 0.37
C ILE A 6 -2.57 -4.33 0.07
N THR A 7 -3.60 -5.11 0.37
CA THR A 7 -3.67 -6.53 0.04
C THR A 7 -5.09 -6.90 -0.36
N ASP A 8 -5.30 -8.12 -0.82
CA ASP A 8 -6.65 -8.63 -1.14
C ASP A 8 -7.56 -8.50 0.10
N ARG A 9 -8.85 -8.20 -0.12
CA ARG A 9 -9.84 -8.09 0.96
C ARG A 9 -10.15 -9.41 1.68
N ASP A 10 -9.65 -10.54 1.21
CA ASP A 10 -9.82 -11.84 1.86
C ASP A 10 -9.45 -11.76 3.36
N ILE A 11 -10.47 -11.95 4.20
CA ILE A 11 -10.33 -11.84 5.65
C ILE A 11 -9.32 -12.84 6.21
N LEU A 12 -9.21 -14.04 5.63
CA LEU A 12 -8.25 -15.05 6.11
C LEU A 12 -6.82 -14.62 5.81
N LEU A 13 -6.59 -13.93 4.69
CA LEU A 13 -5.29 -13.36 4.36
C LEU A 13 -4.94 -12.22 5.31
N VAL A 14 -5.90 -11.32 5.57
CA VAL A 14 -5.72 -10.20 6.51
C VAL A 14 -5.41 -10.72 7.91
N GLU A 15 -6.20 -11.67 8.43
CA GLU A 15 -5.96 -12.29 9.74
C GLU A 15 -4.59 -12.97 9.79
N LYS A 16 -4.17 -13.63 8.71
CA LYS A 16 -2.84 -14.22 8.62
C LYS A 16 -1.73 -13.17 8.72
N ILE A 17 -1.85 -12.05 8.00
CA ILE A 17 -0.87 -10.96 8.08
C ILE A 17 -0.84 -10.35 9.49
N LEU A 18 -2.01 -10.14 10.10
CA LEU A 18 -2.12 -9.61 11.46
C LEU A 18 -1.62 -10.59 12.54
N GLY A 19 -1.57 -11.89 12.25
CA GLY A 19 -1.07 -12.92 13.17
C GLY A 19 0.41 -13.30 12.96
N GLU A 20 0.88 -13.32 11.72
CA GLU A 20 2.22 -13.79 11.34
C GLU A 20 3.19 -12.68 10.91
N GLY A 21 2.67 -11.49 10.59
CA GLY A 21 3.43 -10.37 10.07
C GLY A 21 3.30 -10.23 8.55
N LEU A 22 3.73 -9.07 8.04
CA LEU A 22 3.77 -8.78 6.60
C LEU A 22 5.12 -9.25 6.07
N LYS A 23 5.10 -10.23 5.16
CA LYS A 23 6.31 -10.79 4.54
C LYS A 23 6.66 -10.04 3.26
N ALA A 24 7.94 -9.93 2.97
CA ALA A 24 8.43 -9.48 1.67
C ALA A 24 7.98 -10.39 0.52
N ASN A 25 8.03 -9.85 -0.69
CA ASN A 25 7.97 -10.63 -1.92
C ASN A 25 9.24 -11.49 -2.11
N ASP A 26 9.30 -12.22 -3.23
CA ASP A 26 10.45 -13.08 -3.58
C ASP A 26 11.77 -12.29 -3.81
N GLU A 27 11.70 -10.96 -3.93
CA GLU A 27 12.85 -10.05 -4.07
C GLU A 27 13.29 -9.43 -2.72
N GLY A 28 12.64 -9.79 -1.61
CA GLY A 28 12.95 -9.22 -0.29
C GLY A 28 12.38 -7.82 -0.07
N GLN A 29 11.37 -7.42 -0.84
CA GLN A 29 10.77 -6.09 -0.82
C GLN A 29 9.37 -6.10 -0.20
N ILE A 30 9.09 -5.07 0.60
CA ILE A 30 7.75 -4.73 1.10
C ILE A 30 7.36 -3.38 0.51
N PHE A 31 6.25 -3.36 -0.24
CA PHE A 31 5.72 -2.14 -0.84
C PHE A 31 4.82 -1.40 0.14
N LEU A 32 5.12 -0.13 0.33
CA LEU A 32 4.44 0.76 1.25
C LEU A 32 4.02 2.05 0.55
N PHE A 33 3.06 2.76 1.11
CA PHE A 33 2.65 4.06 0.60
C PHE A 33 2.20 5.01 1.71
N GLU A 34 2.11 6.31 1.41
CA GLU A 34 1.46 7.30 2.26
C GLU A 34 -0.04 7.38 1.93
N ASN A 35 -0.90 7.34 2.95
CA ASN A 35 -2.35 7.41 2.78
C ASN A 35 -2.80 8.86 2.50
N VAL A 36 -2.60 9.30 1.25
CA VAL A 36 -2.93 10.65 0.79
C VAL A 36 -3.77 10.64 -0.48
N ALA A 37 -4.46 11.75 -0.72
CA ALA A 37 -5.12 12.03 -1.98
C ALA A 37 -4.27 12.99 -2.83
N PHE A 38 -4.35 12.83 -4.14
CA PHE A 38 -3.66 13.67 -5.11
C PHE A 38 -4.61 14.12 -6.22
N LYS A 39 -4.28 15.25 -6.86
CA LYS A 39 -5.12 15.89 -7.87
C LYS A 39 -4.37 16.02 -9.19
N VAL A 40 -4.98 15.57 -10.29
CA VAL A 40 -4.49 15.73 -11.67
C VAL A 40 -5.67 16.18 -12.54
N ASN A 41 -5.54 17.30 -13.27
CA ASN A 41 -6.58 17.82 -14.18
C ASN A 41 -7.99 17.86 -13.57
N ASP A 42 -8.12 18.38 -12.35
CA ASP A 42 -9.38 18.43 -11.58
C ASP A 42 -9.96 17.11 -11.08
N VAL A 43 -9.30 16.00 -11.35
CA VAL A 43 -9.63 14.68 -10.81
C VAL A 43 -8.83 14.42 -9.55
N VAL A 44 -9.51 14.11 -8.45
CA VAL A 44 -8.89 13.70 -7.18
C VAL A 44 -8.93 12.18 -7.07
N ASN A 45 -7.79 11.57 -6.79
CA ASN A 45 -7.60 10.14 -6.58
C ASN A 45 -6.86 9.89 -5.27
N LYS A 46 -7.07 8.74 -4.63
CA LYS A 46 -6.21 8.27 -3.54
C LYS A 46 -5.02 7.51 -4.10
N VAL A 47 -3.88 7.55 -3.39
CA VAL A 47 -2.74 6.71 -3.72
C VAL A 47 -3.13 5.22 -3.68
N SER A 48 -3.89 4.80 -2.66
CA SER A 48 -4.37 3.42 -2.53
C SER A 48 -5.22 2.97 -3.72
N ASP A 49 -6.15 3.80 -4.19
CA ASP A 49 -6.99 3.48 -5.36
C ASP A 49 -6.15 3.38 -6.64
N HIS A 50 -5.16 4.26 -6.80
CA HIS A 50 -4.24 4.21 -7.94
C HIS A 50 -3.43 2.92 -7.96
N ILE A 51 -2.87 2.50 -6.82
CA ILE A 51 -2.12 1.25 -6.67
C ILE A 51 -3.03 0.05 -6.93
N ALA A 52 -4.21 0.01 -6.29
CA ALA A 52 -5.17 -1.06 -6.44
C ALA A 52 -5.56 -1.30 -7.90
N VAL A 53 -5.91 -0.24 -8.64
CA VAL A 53 -6.37 -0.37 -10.03
C VAL A 53 -5.22 -0.60 -11.03
N ASN A 54 -4.13 0.15 -10.91
CA ASN A 54 -3.12 0.21 -11.98
C ASN A 54 -1.92 -0.72 -11.77
N GLN A 55 -1.72 -1.26 -10.56
CA GLN A 55 -0.55 -2.08 -10.25
C GLN A 55 -0.94 -3.48 -9.75
N VAL A 56 -1.94 -3.57 -8.87
CA VAL A 56 -2.34 -4.84 -8.23
C VAL A 56 -3.58 -5.47 -8.87
N TYR A 57 -4.38 -4.69 -9.58
CA TYR A 57 -5.62 -5.10 -10.25
C TYR A 57 -6.70 -5.62 -9.29
N LEU A 58 -6.96 -4.87 -8.22
CA LEU A 58 -7.99 -5.18 -7.21
C LEU A 58 -9.18 -4.22 -7.32
N ASP A 59 -10.39 -4.77 -7.35
CA ASP A 59 -11.65 -4.01 -7.24
C ASP A 59 -11.97 -3.63 -5.79
N GLU A 60 -11.54 -4.46 -4.84
CA GLU A 60 -11.67 -4.24 -3.40
C GLU A 60 -10.40 -4.69 -2.69
N TYR A 61 -9.98 -3.96 -1.67
CA TYR A 61 -8.71 -4.20 -0.98
C TYR A 61 -8.80 -3.86 0.50
N ALA A 62 -7.98 -4.57 1.29
CA ALA A 62 -7.71 -4.21 2.67
C ALA A 62 -6.52 -3.24 2.73
N ILE A 63 -6.61 -2.24 3.60
CA ILE A 63 -5.54 -1.31 3.91
C ILE A 63 -4.99 -1.68 5.28
N LEU A 64 -3.69 -1.95 5.34
CA LEU A 64 -2.96 -2.17 6.58
C LEU A 64 -2.18 -0.90 6.91
N GLU A 65 -2.29 -0.42 8.15
CA GLU A 65 -1.43 0.61 8.70
C GLU A 65 -0.20 -0.03 9.32
N ILE A 66 0.97 0.53 9.03
CA ILE A 66 2.28 0.00 9.38
C ILE A 66 3.06 1.06 10.18
N ASP A 67 3.48 0.71 11.39
CA ASP A 67 4.35 1.58 12.20
C ASP A 67 5.81 1.45 11.77
N SER A 68 6.43 2.59 11.44
CA SER A 68 7.84 2.64 11.04
C SER A 68 8.83 2.16 12.11
N LYS A 69 8.38 1.95 13.35
CA LYS A 69 9.20 1.30 14.39
C LYS A 69 9.54 -0.15 14.06
N GLY A 70 8.76 -0.81 13.20
CA GLY A 70 9.04 -2.17 12.70
C GLY A 70 10.04 -2.23 11.56
N PHE A 71 10.60 -1.09 11.12
CA PHE A 71 11.52 -1.03 10.00
C PHE A 71 12.96 -1.27 10.45
N LYS A 72 13.63 -2.18 9.77
CA LYS A 72 15.04 -2.55 10.00
C LYS A 72 15.97 -1.92 8.98
N THR A 73 15.42 -1.39 7.89
CA THR A 73 16.13 -0.71 6.80
C THR A 73 15.51 0.64 6.49
N GLU A 74 16.22 1.46 5.72
CA GLU A 74 15.71 2.74 5.24
C GLU A 74 14.68 2.53 4.12
N LEU A 75 13.76 3.47 3.99
CA LEU A 75 12.82 3.47 2.87
C LEU A 75 13.50 3.96 1.60
N ILE A 76 13.29 3.21 0.53
CA ILE A 76 13.71 3.57 -0.82
C ILE A 76 12.49 4.12 -1.54
N GLN A 77 12.64 5.27 -2.20
CA GLN A 77 11.54 5.83 -2.97
C GLN A 77 11.24 4.94 -4.17
N ASP A 78 9.98 4.54 -4.30
CA ASP A 78 9.52 3.80 -5.48
C ASP A 78 9.40 4.77 -6.67
N ASN A 79 9.81 4.33 -7.85
CA ASN A 79 9.71 5.08 -9.09
C ASN A 79 8.58 4.57 -10.00
N VAL A 80 7.73 3.67 -9.51
CA VAL A 80 6.57 3.11 -10.22
C VAL A 80 5.28 3.89 -9.89
N GLY A 81 4.45 4.11 -10.92
CA GLY A 81 3.17 4.82 -10.82
C GLY A 81 3.31 6.33 -11.00
N GLU A 82 3.21 6.79 -12.25
CA GLU A 82 3.58 8.13 -12.74
C GLU A 82 3.08 9.28 -11.85
N PHE A 83 1.84 9.21 -11.37
CA PHE A 83 1.23 10.28 -10.56
C PHE A 83 1.42 10.11 -9.06
N SER A 84 1.59 8.86 -8.59
CA SER A 84 1.64 8.53 -7.16
C SER A 84 3.03 8.12 -6.66
N ALA A 85 4.03 7.97 -7.53
CA ALA A 85 5.36 7.45 -7.22
C ALA A 85 6.01 8.13 -6.01
N ARG A 86 5.83 9.45 -5.89
CA ARG A 86 6.43 10.24 -4.79
C ARG A 86 5.93 9.86 -3.38
N TRP A 87 4.84 9.11 -3.28
CA TRP A 87 4.26 8.64 -2.02
C TRP A 87 4.33 7.12 -1.88
N GLN A 88 5.04 6.45 -2.76
CA GLN A 88 5.25 5.01 -2.73
C GLN A 88 6.69 4.73 -2.33
N TRP A 89 6.86 3.66 -1.56
CA TRP A 89 8.10 3.34 -0.89
C TRP A 89 8.33 1.83 -0.96
N ILE A 90 9.60 1.45 -1.04
CA ILE A 90 10.07 0.09 -0.92
C ILE A 90 10.86 -0.01 0.39
N LEU A 91 10.55 -1.03 1.17
CA LEU A 91 11.31 -1.41 2.35
C LEU A 91 11.98 -2.77 2.08
N GLU A 92 13.30 -2.81 2.09
CA GLU A 92 14.06 -4.05 1.87
C GLU A 92 14.29 -4.76 3.21
N GLN A 93 13.38 -5.66 3.59
CA GLN A 93 13.52 -6.53 4.77
C GLN A 93 12.58 -7.73 4.66
N ASP A 94 12.94 -8.86 5.28
CA ASP A 94 12.19 -10.12 5.13
C ASP A 94 10.74 -10.06 5.63
N SER A 95 10.51 -9.36 6.76
CA SER A 95 9.18 -9.25 7.35
C SER A 95 9.05 -8.05 8.30
N ILE A 96 7.81 -7.59 8.48
CA ILE A 96 7.40 -6.68 9.56
C ILE A 96 6.59 -7.48 10.58
N ASP A 97 6.96 -7.35 11.85
CA ASP A 97 6.33 -8.11 12.92
C ASP A 97 4.88 -7.65 13.18
N PRO A 98 3.96 -8.56 13.57
CA PRO A 98 2.53 -8.27 13.79
C PRO A 98 2.23 -7.04 14.65
N GLU A 99 3.03 -6.78 15.69
CA GLU A 99 2.80 -5.69 16.63
C GLU A 99 2.89 -4.28 16.01
N TYR A 100 3.44 -4.19 14.79
CA TYR A 100 3.54 -2.95 14.03
C TYR A 100 2.48 -2.83 12.93
N ILE A 101 1.52 -3.75 12.86
CA ILE A 101 0.55 -3.85 11.77
C ILE A 101 -0.87 -3.81 12.34
N GLU A 102 -1.69 -2.92 11.82
CA GLU A 102 -3.10 -2.81 12.18
C GLU A 102 -3.96 -2.77 10.91
N LEU A 103 -5.17 -3.32 10.97
CA LEU A 103 -6.14 -3.14 9.90
C LEU A 103 -6.68 -1.70 9.96
N HIS A 104 -6.40 -0.92 8.93
CA HIS A 104 -6.94 0.43 8.79
C HIS A 104 -8.38 0.41 8.28
N GLY A 105 -8.69 -0.49 7.33
CA GLY A 105 -10.04 -0.66 6.80
C GLY A 105 -10.07 -1.45 5.49
N ILE A 106 -11.28 -1.62 4.96
CA ILE A 106 -11.54 -2.22 3.64
C ILE A 106 -12.15 -1.14 2.75
N ALA A 107 -11.75 -1.11 1.48
CA ALA A 107 -12.22 -0.12 0.51
C ALA A 107 -12.49 -0.75 -0.86
N GLU A 108 -13.45 -0.18 -1.58
CA GLU A 108 -13.63 -0.37 -3.02
C GLU A 108 -12.69 0.56 -3.78
N ALA A 109 -12.07 0.06 -4.85
CA ALA A 109 -11.17 0.82 -5.70
C ALA A 109 -11.93 1.83 -6.55
N ASN A 110 -11.67 3.12 -6.27
CA ASN A 110 -12.38 4.24 -6.90
C ASN A 110 -11.43 5.15 -7.68
N TYR A 111 -10.63 4.56 -8.58
CA TYR A 111 -9.70 5.31 -9.41
C TYR A 111 -10.39 5.93 -10.63
N LYS A 112 -10.12 7.21 -10.88
CA LYS A 112 -10.62 7.99 -12.02
C LYS A 112 -9.44 8.37 -12.92
N PRO A 113 -9.35 7.82 -14.15
CA PRO A 113 -8.28 8.14 -15.07
C PRO A 113 -8.27 9.64 -15.45
N PRO A 114 -7.16 10.37 -15.24
CA PRO A 114 -7.12 11.83 -15.45
C PRO A 114 -6.99 12.28 -16.91
N PHE A 115 -6.82 11.34 -17.85
CA PHE A 115 -6.57 11.63 -19.28
C PHE A 115 -7.60 11.01 -20.23
N TYR A 116 -8.64 10.36 -19.72
CA TYR A 116 -9.70 9.79 -20.56
C TYR A 116 -11.00 10.59 -20.39
N LYS A 117 -11.44 11.22 -21.47
CA LYS A 117 -12.83 11.57 -21.76
C LYS A 117 -13.29 10.77 -22.95
#